data_AF-A0A7C5IUH0-F1
#
_entry.id   AF-A0A7C5IUH0-F1
#
_cell.length_a   1.000
_cell.length_b   1.000
_cell.length_c   1.000
_cell.angle_alpha   90.00
_cell.angle_beta   90.00
_cell.angle_gamma   90.00
#
_symmetry.space_group_name_H-M   'P 1'
#
loop_
_entity.id
_entity.type
_entity.pdbx_description
1 polymer ?
#
loop_
_entity_poly.entity_id
_entity_poly.type
_entity_poly.pdbx_seq_one_letter_code
_entity_poly.pdbx_strand_id
1 'polypeptide(L)' 'MVGNREKKGRVVNNIRRLRFDHDEMTQKQLAEIVGVTRQTIVAIENAKYAPSLELAFLIALAFNT' A
#
# COMPACT_ATOMS: atom_id res chain seq x y z
N MET A 1 25.93 -28.12 -0.04
CA MET A 1 26.01 -26.68 0.27
C MET A 1 24.71 -26.03 -0.18
N VAL A 2 23.70 -25.97 0.69
CA VAL A 2 22.43 -25.29 0.35
C VAL A 2 22.56 -23.88 0.91
N GLY A 3 22.84 -22.92 0.03
CA GLY A 3 22.93 -21.51 0.40
C GLY A 3 21.57 -21.02 0.86
N ASN A 4 21.39 -20.93 2.17
CA ASN A 4 20.35 -20.16 2.84
C ASN A 4 20.51 -18.69 2.43
N ARG A 5 19.96 -18.28 1.28
CA ARG A 5 19.76 -16.87 0.97
C ARG A 5 18.64 -16.39 1.87
N GLU A 6 19.02 -15.91 3.04
CA GLU A 6 18.12 -15.28 3.98
C GLU A 6 17.22 -14.26 3.28
N LYS A 7 15.95 -14.27 3.70
CA LYS A 7 14.84 -13.43 3.26
C LYS A 7 15.16 -11.93 3.42
N LYS A 8 15.98 -11.36 2.54
CA LYS A 8 16.24 -9.91 2.53
C LYS A 8 14.98 -9.17 2.07
N GLY A 9 14.31 -8.49 3.01
CA GLY A 9 13.40 -7.35 2.77
C GLY A 9 12.20 -7.60 1.85
N ARG A 10 11.36 -8.61 2.11
CA ARG A 10 10.11 -8.76 1.36
C ARG A 10 9.18 -7.56 1.66
N VAL A 11 9.05 -6.65 0.70
CA VAL A 11 8.05 -5.58 0.76
C VAL A 11 6.66 -6.21 0.57
N VAL A 12 5.77 -5.96 1.52
CA VAL A 12 4.39 -6.43 1.49
C VAL A 12 3.46 -5.23 1.55
N ASN A 13 2.32 -5.34 0.87
CA ASN A 13 1.27 -4.34 0.92
C ASN A 13 0.42 -4.54 2.19
N ASN A 14 0.31 -3.50 3.00
CA ASN A 14 -0.52 -3.48 4.22
C ASN A 14 -1.69 -2.48 4.14
N ILE A 15 -1.95 -1.88 2.98
CA ILE A 15 -2.93 -0.79 2.79
C ILE A 15 -4.32 -1.21 3.23
N ARG A 16 -4.77 -2.43 2.88
CA ARG A 16 -6.10 -2.89 3.26
C ARG A 16 -6.29 -2.91 4.79
N ARG A 17 -5.27 -3.37 5.52
CA ARG A 17 -5.28 -3.39 6.98
C ARG A 17 -5.24 -1.96 7.53
N LEU A 18 -4.32 -1.14 7.03
CA LEU A 18 -4.21 0.26 7.46
C LEU A 18 -5.50 1.05 7.23
N ARG A 19 -6.19 0.84 6.12
CA ARG A 19 -7.53 1.41 5.87
C ARG A 19 -8.56 0.95 6.89
N PHE A 20 -8.54 -0.34 7.27
CA PHE A 20 -9.47 -0.86 8.28
C PHE A 20 -9.19 -0.23 9.66
N ASP A 21 -7.91 -0.14 10.05
CA ASP A 21 -7.47 0.45 11.31
C ASP A 21 -7.73 1.98 11.38
N HIS A 22 -7.84 2.64 10.23
CA HIS A 22 -8.25 4.05 10.08
C HIS A 22 -9.76 4.17 9.81
N ASP A 23 -10.58 3.79 10.79
CA ASP A 23 -12.05 3.97 10.77
C ASP A 23 -12.74 3.36 9.53
N GLU A 24 -12.31 2.17 9.11
CA GLU A 24 -12.83 1.48 7.93
C GLU A 24 -12.79 2.33 6.63
N MET A 25 -11.78 3.20 6.51
CA MET A 25 -11.56 4.07 5.34
C MET A 25 -11.75 3.31 4.04
N THR A 26 -12.62 3.79 3.17
CA THR A 26 -12.87 3.17 1.86
C THR A 26 -11.69 3.39 0.91
N GLN A 27 -11.57 2.54 -0.10
CA GLN A 27 -10.59 2.74 -1.19
C GLN A 27 -10.76 4.08 -1.90
N LYS A 28 -12.00 4.58 -2.00
CA LYS A 28 -12.30 5.86 -2.64
C LYS A 28 -11.76 7.02 -1.82
N GLN A 29 -11.98 7.00 -0.49
CA GLN A 29 -11.45 8.01 0.41
C GLN A 29 -9.92 8.07 0.38
N LEU A 30 -9.24 6.91 0.46
CA LEU A 30 -7.77 6.89 0.34
C LEU A 30 -7.31 7.45 -1.02
N ALA A 31 -8.00 7.08 -2.10
CA ALA A 31 -7.67 7.56 -3.44
C ALA A 31 -7.81 9.08 -3.56
N GLU A 32 -8.86 9.66 -2.97
CA GLU A 32 -9.07 11.10 -2.90
C GLU A 32 -7.96 11.81 -2.10
N ILE A 33 -7.55 11.25 -0.95
CA ILE A 33 -6.48 11.80 -0.11
C ILE A 33 -5.14 11.85 -0.87
N VAL A 34 -4.80 10.79 -1.59
CA VAL A 34 -3.48 10.67 -2.27
C VAL A 34 -3.52 11.08 -3.75
N GLY A 35 -4.65 11.61 -4.23
CA GLY A 35 -4.77 12.19 -5.57
C GLY A 35 -4.74 11.17 -6.73
N VAL A 36 -5.28 9.97 -6.53
CA VAL A 36 -5.33 8.91 -7.57
C VAL A 36 -6.75 8.39 -7.77
N THR A 37 -6.93 7.48 -8.74
CA THR A 37 -8.23 6.82 -8.93
C THR A 37 -8.44 5.72 -7.90
N ARG A 38 -9.71 5.40 -7.57
CA ARG A 38 -10.03 4.24 -6.73
C ARG A 38 -9.45 2.93 -7.29
N GLN A 39 -9.44 2.78 -8.61
CA GLN A 39 -8.90 1.62 -9.33
C GLN A 39 -7.39 1.48 -9.11
N THR A 40 -6.66 2.59 -8.95
CA THR A 40 -5.25 2.59 -8.56
C THR A 40 -5.08 1.91 -7.20
N ILE A 41 -5.84 2.33 -6.18
CA ILE A 41 -5.80 1.71 -4.84
C ILE A 41 -6.18 0.22 -4.90
N VAL A 42 -7.24 -0.14 -5.62
CA VAL A 42 -7.67 -1.54 -5.81
C VAL A 42 -6.54 -2.41 -6.39
N ALA A 43 -5.85 -1.90 -7.42
CA ALA A 43 -4.80 -2.65 -8.09
C ALA A 43 -3.57 -2.83 -7.18
N ILE A 44 -3.23 -1.80 -6.41
CA ILE A 44 -2.15 -1.85 -5.43
C ILE A 44 -2.49 -2.86 -4.32
N GLU A 45 -3.68 -2.82 -3.72
CA GLU A 45 -4.11 -3.76 -2.68
C GLU A 45 -4.11 -5.22 -3.13
N ASN A 46 -4.50 -5.46 -4.39
CA ASN A 46 -4.47 -6.79 -5.00
C ASN A 46 -3.06 -7.20 -5.49
N ALA A 47 -2.02 -6.42 -5.16
CA ALA A 47 -0.64 -6.64 -5.59
C ALA A 47 -0.48 -6.79 -7.11
N LYS A 48 -1.35 -6.16 -7.91
CA LYS A 48 -1.25 -6.17 -9.38
C LYS A 48 -0.06 -5.35 -9.87
N TYR A 49 0.33 -4.32 -9.12
CA TYR A 49 1.57 -3.57 -9.30
C TYR A 49 2.01 -2.90 -8.00
N ALA A 50 3.28 -2.49 -7.94
CA ALA A 50 3.82 -1.68 -6.85
C ALA A 50 3.60 -0.18 -7.14
N PRO A 51 3.16 0.62 -6.17
CA PRO A 51 3.03 2.07 -6.36
C PRO A 51 4.37 2.70 -6.75
N SER A 52 4.33 3.88 -7.38
CA SER A 52 5.53 4.71 -7.48
C SER A 52 6.06 5.06 -6.09
N LEU A 53 7.34 5.43 -5.99
CA LEU A 53 7.93 5.84 -4.72
C LEU A 53 7.17 7.03 -4.10
N GLU A 54 6.80 8.00 -4.93
CA GLU A 54 5.98 9.14 -4.52
C GLU A 54 4.63 8.71 -3.95
N LEU A 55 3.89 7.85 -4.66
CA LEU A 55 2.59 7.37 -4.19
C LEU A 55 2.73 6.54 -2.90
N ALA A 56 3.81 5.77 -2.74
CA ALA A 56 4.09 5.06 -1.51
C ALA A 56 4.25 6.02 -0.31
N PHE A 57 4.96 7.13 -0.48
CA PHE A 57 5.10 8.16 0.56
C PHE A 57 3.78 8.89 0.84
N LEU A 58 2.99 9.22 -0.18
CA LEU A 58 1.67 9.83 0.02
C LEU A 58 0.73 8.91 0.81
N ILE A 59 0.75 7.61 0.52
CA ILE A 59 -0.03 6.61 1.26
C ILE A 59 0.47 6.49 2.70
N ALA A 60 1.79 6.51 2.92
CA ALA A 60 2.36 6.48 4.26
C ALA A 60 1.95 7.71 5.09
N LEU A 61 1.99 8.91 4.49
CA LEU A 61 1.51 10.16 5.09
C LEU A 61 0.00 10.11 5.41
N ALA A 62 -0.81 9.54 4.51
CA ALA A 62 -2.26 9.38 4.73
C ALA A 62 -2.57 8.50 5.95
N PHE A 63 -1.68 7.57 6.30
CA PHE A 63 -1.82 6.69 7.47
C PHE A 63 -0.95 7.11 8.66
N ASN A 64 -0.17 8.18 8.54
CA ASN A 64 0.78 8.66 9.54
C ASN A 64 1.80 7.57 9.99
N THR A 65 2.47 6.93 9.01
CA THR A 65 3.49 5.88 9.23
C THR A 65 4.76 6.11 8.43
#